data_AF-A0A0E0BEG9-F1
#
_entry.id   AF-A0A0E0BEG9-F1
#
_cell.length_a   1.000
_cell.length_b   1.000
_cell.length_c   1.000
_cell.angle_alpha   90.00
_cell.angle_beta   90.00
_cell.angle_gamma   90.00
#
_symmetry.space_group_name_H-M   'P 1'
#
loop_
_entity.id
_entity.type
_entity.pdbx_description
1 polymer ?
#
loop_
_entity_poly.entity_id
_entity_poly.type
_entity_poly.pdbx_seq_one_letter_code
_entity_poly.pdbx_strand_id
1 'polypeptide(L)'
;MVLLALPLIIPASSSCSHVDTHDPEPTVQLNHDDSRKPLLLNSDHSTESNAMMQKTVEHPMQDCCLGTVLEKGRMLVLCEEHSAKKLIQCVDFWLYYIAYFCGATVGLVYSNNLGQIAQSFHRESQLTMLLAVYSSCSFFGRLLSALPDFLRRKVSFARTGWLAAALVPMPMAFFLMWKLHDVNTLVAGTALIGLSSGFIFAAAVSVTSELFGPNSIGMNHNILITNIPLGSLLYGQIAALVYDANGLKMSVIDNRNGMVDTMVVCMGPKCYSTTFFVWGCITFLGLVSSIILFLRTRTAYSAAGGQQVVNTLAKFRLDRTP
;
A
#
# COMPACT_ATOMS: atom_id res chain seq x y z
N MET A 1 -12.17 -19.28 8.89
CA MET A 1 -10.74 -19.59 8.59
C MET A 1 -10.50 -20.00 7.14
N VAL A 2 -11.33 -20.86 6.51
CA VAL A 2 -11.15 -21.28 5.10
C VAL A 2 -11.36 -20.13 4.08
N LEU A 3 -12.24 -19.17 4.38
CA LEU A 3 -12.47 -17.97 3.56
C LEU A 3 -11.28 -16.98 3.52
N LEU A 4 -10.30 -17.11 4.42
CA LEU A 4 -9.16 -16.20 4.54
C LEU A 4 -7.96 -16.59 3.67
N ALA A 5 -7.93 -17.82 3.17
CA ALA A 5 -6.85 -18.29 2.30
C ALA A 5 -7.15 -18.08 0.80
N LEU A 6 -8.40 -17.80 0.42
CA LEU A 6 -8.79 -17.62 -0.98
C LEU A 6 -7.96 -16.56 -1.75
N PRO A 7 -7.61 -15.39 -1.18
CA PRO A 7 -6.75 -14.41 -1.85
C PRO A 7 -5.29 -14.88 -2.01
N LEU A 8 -4.85 -15.86 -1.22
CA LEU A 8 -3.50 -16.44 -1.25
C LEU A 8 -3.44 -17.75 -2.07
N ILE A 9 -4.58 -18.41 -2.29
CA ILE A 9 -4.67 -19.69 -3.03
C ILE A 9 -4.70 -19.45 -4.55
N ILE A 10 -5.27 -18.35 -5.03
CA ILE A 10 -5.36 -18.05 -6.49
C ILE A 10 -3.96 -17.92 -7.15
N PRO A 11 -2.95 -17.28 -6.53
CA PRO A 11 -1.58 -17.27 -7.08
C PRO A 11 -0.87 -18.62 -6.99
N ALA A 12 -1.22 -19.45 -5.99
CA ALA A 12 -0.58 -20.74 -5.75
C ALA A 12 -1.10 -21.85 -6.68
N SER A 13 -2.41 -21.88 -6.96
CA SER A 13 -3.00 -22.89 -7.85
C SER A 13 -2.67 -22.67 -9.32
N SER A 14 -2.56 -21.41 -9.77
CA SER A 14 -2.13 -21.09 -11.14
C SER A 14 -0.67 -21.42 -11.43
N SER A 15 0.18 -21.58 -10.41
CA SER A 15 1.57 -22.02 -10.58
C SER A 15 1.73 -23.54 -10.66
N CYS A 16 0.73 -24.32 -10.22
CA CYS A 16 0.78 -25.78 -10.23
C CYS A 16 0.18 -26.42 -11.49
N SER A 17 -0.66 -25.72 -12.25
CA SER A 17 -1.36 -26.32 -13.40
C SER A 17 -0.64 -26.18 -14.74
N HIS A 18 0.57 -25.62 -14.79
CA HIS A 18 1.29 -25.39 -16.05
C HIS A 18 2.61 -26.16 -16.13
N VAL A 19 2.57 -27.45 -15.78
CA VAL A 19 3.61 -28.43 -16.10
C VAL A 19 2.91 -29.70 -16.62
N ASP A 20 3.24 -30.04 -17.87
CA ASP A 20 2.98 -31.28 -18.61
C ASP A 20 1.54 -31.70 -18.95
N THR A 21 1.13 -31.43 -20.20
CA THR A 21 0.88 -32.51 -21.18
C THR A 21 0.70 -31.94 -22.60
N HIS A 22 1.60 -32.32 -23.49
CA HIS A 22 1.52 -32.19 -24.93
C HIS A 22 0.78 -33.41 -25.47
N ASP A 23 -0.34 -33.24 -26.20
CA ASP A 23 -0.73 -34.04 -27.38
C ASP A 23 -2.07 -33.56 -28.00
N PRO A 24 -2.35 -33.89 -29.28
CA PRO A 24 -3.01 -32.99 -30.22
C PRO A 24 -4.54 -33.18 -30.36
N GLU A 25 -5.13 -32.21 -31.07
CA GLU A 25 -6.54 -32.02 -31.49
C GLU A 25 -7.36 -33.28 -31.83
N PRO A 26 -8.70 -33.22 -31.68
CA PRO A 26 -9.49 -33.01 -32.90
C PRO A 26 -10.69 -32.06 -32.76
N THR A 27 -10.80 -31.17 -33.75
CA THR A 27 -12.00 -30.62 -34.41
C THR A 27 -13.38 -31.07 -33.91
N VAL A 28 -14.19 -30.11 -33.45
CA VAL A 28 -15.66 -30.15 -33.62
C VAL A 28 -16.16 -28.74 -33.95
N GLN A 29 -16.77 -28.65 -35.13
CA GLN A 29 -17.49 -27.47 -35.62
C GLN A 29 -18.74 -27.20 -34.77
N LEU A 30 -19.02 -25.93 -34.48
CA LEU A 30 -20.39 -25.48 -34.38
C LEU A 30 -20.49 -24.02 -34.87
N ASN A 31 -21.09 -23.89 -36.06
CA ASN A 31 -21.55 -22.64 -36.64
C ASN A 31 -22.64 -22.02 -35.75
N HIS A 32 -22.50 -20.73 -35.40
CA HIS A 32 -23.65 -19.84 -35.44
C HIS A 32 -23.20 -18.43 -35.86
N ASP A 33 -23.77 -18.03 -36.98
CA ASP A 33 -23.75 -16.73 -37.65
C ASP A 33 -24.52 -15.69 -36.83
N ASP A 34 -23.98 -14.46 -36.67
CA ASP A 34 -24.55 -13.24 -37.30
C ASP A 34 -23.87 -11.93 -36.81
N SER A 35 -23.45 -11.13 -37.80
CA SER A 35 -23.32 -9.66 -37.89
C SER A 35 -22.76 -8.79 -36.74
N ARG A 36 -21.52 -8.31 -36.93
CA ARG A 36 -21.22 -6.96 -37.50
C ARG A 36 -19.71 -6.74 -37.68
N LYS A 37 -19.34 -6.32 -38.90
CA LYS A 37 -17.97 -6.17 -39.40
C LYS A 37 -17.13 -5.11 -38.67
N PRO A 38 -15.80 -5.32 -38.57
CA PRO A 38 -14.80 -4.33 -38.20
C PRO A 38 -14.37 -3.51 -39.43
N LEU A 39 -14.02 -2.24 -39.24
CA LEU A 39 -13.40 -1.40 -40.27
C LEU A 39 -12.10 -0.83 -39.71
N LEU A 40 -10.98 -1.37 -40.16
CA LEU A 40 -9.92 -0.65 -40.89
C LEU A 40 -8.83 -1.66 -41.22
N LEU A 41 -8.96 -2.23 -42.42
CA LEU A 41 -7.94 -3.00 -43.11
C LEU A 41 -7.31 -2.02 -44.11
N ASN A 42 -6.02 -1.76 -43.99
CA ASN A 42 -5.20 -1.41 -45.14
C ASN A 42 -3.91 -2.22 -45.06
N SER A 43 -3.91 -3.28 -45.84
CA SER A 43 -2.78 -4.15 -46.12
C SER A 43 -2.14 -3.69 -47.43
N ASP A 44 -0.83 -3.51 -47.44
CA ASP A 44 -0.02 -3.64 -48.64
C ASP A 44 1.03 -4.73 -48.41
N HIS A 45 0.97 -5.75 -49.29
CA HIS A 45 1.92 -6.82 -49.59
C HIS A 45 3.32 -6.23 -49.90
N SER A 46 4.50 -6.85 -49.79
CA SER A 46 5.00 -8.24 -49.70
C SER A 46 6.53 -8.14 -49.52
N THR A 47 7.18 -9.18 -48.99
CA THR A 47 8.33 -9.92 -49.59
C THR A 47 9.09 -10.66 -48.49
N GLU A 48 9.20 -11.99 -48.67
CA GLU A 48 9.98 -12.92 -47.85
C GLU A 48 11.49 -12.62 -47.86
N SER A 49 12.17 -12.84 -46.74
CA SER A 49 13.49 -13.46 -46.77
C SER A 49 13.82 -14.13 -45.43
N ASN A 50 14.21 -15.40 -45.54
CA ASN A 50 14.68 -16.29 -44.50
C ASN A 50 15.96 -15.76 -43.83
N ALA A 51 16.10 -15.93 -42.50
CA ALA A 51 17.32 -16.49 -41.88
C ALA A 51 17.30 -16.46 -40.35
N MET A 52 17.62 -17.64 -39.80
CA MET A 52 18.41 -17.87 -38.58
C MET A 52 17.72 -17.71 -37.22
N MET A 53 17.16 -18.84 -36.79
CA MET A 53 17.01 -19.27 -35.40
C MET A 53 18.34 -19.10 -34.64
N GLN A 54 18.43 -18.08 -33.77
CA GLN A 54 19.46 -18.03 -32.73
C GLN A 54 18.82 -18.35 -31.38
N LYS A 55 18.99 -19.61 -31.00
CA LYS A 55 18.70 -20.17 -29.68
C LYS A 55 19.70 -19.56 -28.69
N THR A 56 19.27 -18.58 -27.89
CA THR A 56 20.06 -18.11 -26.76
C THR A 56 19.57 -18.78 -25.48
N VAL A 57 20.39 -19.73 -25.07
CA VAL A 57 20.52 -20.41 -23.78
C VAL A 57 20.01 -19.61 -22.59
N GLU A 58 19.13 -20.24 -21.80
CA GLU A 58 18.77 -19.80 -20.45
C GLU A 58 19.98 -19.93 -19.51
N HIS A 59 20.24 -18.88 -18.73
CA HIS A 59 21.10 -18.93 -17.55
C HIS A 59 20.38 -18.20 -16.39
N PRO A 60 20.48 -18.69 -15.14
CA PRO A 60 19.47 -18.47 -14.13
C PRO A 60 19.65 -17.17 -13.35
N MET A 61 18.50 -16.62 -12.95
CA MET A 61 18.21 -15.95 -11.67
C MET A 61 19.37 -15.18 -11.00
N GLN A 62 19.51 -13.90 -11.34
CA GLN A 62 20.26 -12.95 -10.51
C GLN A 62 19.70 -11.51 -10.64
N ASP A 63 19.25 -10.96 -9.51
CA ASP A 63 18.88 -9.56 -9.24
C ASP A 63 17.95 -8.83 -10.24
N CYS A 64 16.68 -9.25 -10.30
CA CYS A 64 15.62 -8.52 -11.00
C CYS A 64 15.12 -7.27 -10.24
N CYS A 65 16.01 -6.45 -9.69
CA CYS A 65 15.70 -5.10 -9.20
C CYS A 65 16.77 -4.06 -9.62
N LEU A 66 17.75 -4.45 -10.44
CA LEU A 66 18.74 -3.53 -11.02
C LEU A 66 19.05 -3.92 -12.48
N GLY A 67 18.01 -4.23 -13.26
CA GLY A 67 18.12 -4.57 -14.67
C GLY A 67 17.96 -3.35 -15.58
N THR A 68 19.06 -2.98 -16.24
CA THR A 68 19.24 -2.02 -17.34
C THR A 68 18.05 -1.90 -18.30
N VAL A 69 17.41 -0.72 -18.42
CA VAL A 69 17.15 0.00 -19.69
C VAL A 69 16.86 1.47 -19.34
N LEU A 70 17.89 2.28 -19.54
CA LEU A 70 17.82 3.73 -19.59
C LEU A 70 17.43 4.13 -21.02
N GLU A 71 16.17 4.52 -21.24
CA GLU A 71 15.87 5.35 -22.41
C GLU A 71 14.91 6.49 -22.06
N LYS A 72 15.44 7.72 -22.20
CA LYS A 72 14.68 8.97 -22.36
C LYS A 72 13.83 9.47 -21.18
N GLY A 73 14.45 9.71 -20.02
CA GLY A 73 13.98 10.73 -19.05
C GLY A 73 12.56 10.56 -18.48
N ARG A 74 11.93 9.41 -18.70
CA ARG A 74 10.70 8.98 -18.05
C ARG A 74 11.10 7.90 -17.06
N MET A 75 10.69 8.12 -15.82
CA MET A 75 10.76 7.13 -14.76
C MET A 75 10.13 5.84 -15.28
N LEU A 76 10.90 4.76 -15.17
CA LEU A 76 10.72 3.47 -15.81
C LEU A 76 9.26 2.98 -15.70
N VAL A 77 8.55 3.02 -16.83
CA VAL A 77 7.26 2.33 -17.02
C VAL A 77 7.56 0.84 -16.91
N LEU A 78 7.10 0.21 -15.82
CA LEU A 78 7.22 -1.22 -15.64
C LEU A 78 6.35 -1.92 -16.71
N CYS A 79 7.02 -2.51 -17.70
CA CYS A 79 6.62 -3.62 -18.57
C CYS A 79 5.11 -3.76 -18.88
N GLU A 80 4.78 -3.44 -20.13
CA GLU A 80 3.58 -3.92 -20.82
C GLU A 80 3.46 -5.45 -20.68
N GLU A 81 2.25 -5.89 -20.32
CA GLU A 81 1.74 -7.27 -20.23
C GLU A 81 2.30 -8.17 -19.09
N HIS A 82 1.38 -8.68 -18.26
CA HIS A 82 1.55 -9.49 -17.01
C HIS A 82 2.12 -8.79 -15.76
N SER A 83 1.59 -7.60 -15.44
CA SER A 83 2.05 -6.68 -14.39
C SER A 83 1.99 -7.19 -12.92
N ALA A 84 1.00 -8.00 -12.52
CA ALA A 84 0.81 -8.36 -11.09
C ALA A 84 1.86 -9.35 -10.53
N LYS A 85 2.26 -10.36 -11.31
CA LYS A 85 3.23 -11.37 -10.83
C LYS A 85 4.61 -10.75 -10.61
N LYS A 86 5.02 -9.86 -11.52
CA LYS A 86 6.26 -9.08 -11.38
C LYS A 86 6.17 -8.08 -10.23
N LEU A 87 5.03 -7.45 -9.99
CA LEU A 87 4.81 -6.54 -8.86
C LEU A 87 5.09 -7.23 -7.51
N ILE A 88 4.53 -8.42 -7.31
CA ILE A 88 4.65 -9.17 -6.04
C ILE A 88 6.08 -9.70 -5.84
N GLN A 89 6.89 -9.80 -6.91
CA GLN A 89 8.30 -10.18 -6.83
C GLN A 89 9.22 -9.00 -6.46
N CYS A 90 8.75 -7.75 -6.56
CA CYS A 90 9.55 -6.56 -6.27
C CYS A 90 9.66 -6.29 -4.75
N VAL A 91 10.88 -6.14 -4.25
CA VAL A 91 11.15 -5.78 -2.84
C VAL A 91 10.57 -4.40 -2.49
N ASP A 92 10.65 -3.44 -3.41
CA ASP A 92 10.14 -2.08 -3.19
C ASP A 92 8.62 -2.06 -3.01
N PHE A 93 7.90 -2.99 -3.65
CA PHE A 93 6.46 -3.17 -3.44
C PHE A 93 6.18 -3.64 -2.01
N TRP A 94 6.92 -4.63 -1.49
CA TRP A 94 6.74 -5.11 -0.12
C TRP A 94 7.07 -4.06 0.93
N LEU A 95 8.14 -3.28 0.74
CA LEU A 95 8.47 -2.16 1.64
C LEU A 95 7.34 -1.12 1.69
N TYR A 96 6.78 -0.80 0.53
CA TYR A 96 5.63 0.10 0.42
C TYR A 96 4.35 -0.50 1.03
N TYR A 97 4.08 -1.78 0.75
CA TYR A 97 2.95 -2.53 1.28
C TYR A 97 2.98 -2.56 2.80
N ILE A 98 4.14 -2.86 3.41
CA ILE A 98 4.35 -2.84 4.86
C ILE A 98 4.16 -1.44 5.42
N ALA A 99 4.71 -0.40 4.78
CA ALA A 99 4.54 0.98 5.24
C ALA A 99 3.07 1.41 5.24
N TYR A 100 2.31 1.06 4.20
CA TYR A 100 0.87 1.34 4.11
C TYR A 100 0.07 0.54 5.13
N PHE A 101 0.36 -0.75 5.26
CA PHE A 101 -0.24 -1.66 6.23
C PHE A 101 -0.04 -1.14 7.67
N CYS A 102 1.17 -0.77 8.04
CA CYS A 102 1.50 -0.30 9.38
C CYS A 102 1.05 1.14 9.66
N GLY A 103 0.94 2.00 8.64
CA GLY A 103 0.53 3.39 8.78
C GLY A 103 -0.97 3.59 8.63
N ALA A 104 -1.46 3.54 7.38
CA ALA A 104 -2.83 3.89 7.05
C ALA A 104 -3.86 3.02 7.77
N THR A 105 -3.63 1.70 7.81
CA THR A 105 -4.64 0.79 8.36
C THR A 105 -4.71 0.85 9.88
N VAL A 106 -3.59 1.08 10.59
CA VAL A 106 -3.60 1.34 12.04
C VAL A 106 -4.40 2.61 12.34
N GLY A 107 -4.26 3.67 11.53
CA GLY A 107 -5.05 4.90 11.68
C GLY A 107 -6.55 4.69 11.45
N LEU A 108 -6.90 3.83 10.50
CA LEU A 108 -8.30 3.46 10.24
C LEU A 108 -8.89 2.65 11.39
N VAL A 109 -8.13 1.68 11.93
CA VAL A 109 -8.57 0.89 13.09
C VAL A 109 -8.71 1.77 14.33
N TYR A 110 -7.80 2.72 14.54
CA TYR A 110 -7.92 3.73 15.58
C TYR A 110 -9.24 4.50 15.46
N SER A 111 -9.56 5.01 14.27
CA SER A 111 -10.81 5.73 13.99
C SER A 111 -12.05 4.88 14.26
N ASN A 112 -12.01 3.61 13.88
CA ASN A 112 -13.15 2.70 14.07
C ASN A 112 -13.38 2.36 15.56
N ASN A 113 -12.34 2.43 16.39
CA ASN A 113 -12.42 2.18 17.82
C ASN A 113 -12.57 3.45 18.66
N LEU A 114 -12.65 4.63 18.04
CA LEU A 114 -12.62 5.91 18.73
C LEU A 114 -13.75 6.08 19.75
N GLY A 115 -14.92 5.48 19.48
CA GLY A 115 -16.04 5.41 20.41
C GLY A 115 -15.70 4.66 21.70
N GLN A 116 -15.18 3.43 21.58
CA GLN A 116 -14.77 2.62 22.72
C GLN A 116 -13.58 3.24 23.47
N ILE A 117 -12.64 3.85 22.73
CA ILE A 117 -11.54 4.62 23.32
C ILE A 117 -12.11 5.75 24.18
N ALA A 118 -12.98 6.61 23.62
CA ALA A 118 -13.58 7.72 24.35
C ALA A 118 -14.36 7.26 25.58
N GLN A 119 -15.14 6.18 25.46
CA GLN A 119 -15.88 5.56 26.56
C GLN A 119 -14.95 5.08 27.68
N SER A 120 -13.87 4.35 27.35
CA SER A 120 -12.93 3.83 28.35
C SER A 120 -12.28 4.93 29.21
N PHE A 121 -12.10 6.13 28.66
CA PHE A 121 -11.55 7.29 29.39
C PHE A 121 -12.62 8.09 30.16
N HIS A 122 -13.89 7.62 30.19
CA HIS A 122 -15.05 8.36 30.69
C HIS A 122 -15.30 9.69 29.96
N ARG A 123 -15.05 9.71 28.64
CA ARG A 123 -15.12 10.91 27.78
C ARG A 123 -16.12 10.78 26.64
N GLU A 124 -17.23 10.08 26.84
CA GLU A 124 -18.28 9.92 25.83
C GLU A 124 -18.81 11.26 25.30
N SER A 125 -18.93 12.27 26.18
CA SER A 125 -19.36 13.63 25.81
C SER A 125 -18.42 14.34 24.81
N GLN A 126 -17.18 13.88 24.68
CA GLN A 126 -16.17 14.44 23.79
C GLN A 126 -16.00 13.63 22.49
N LEU A 127 -16.72 12.51 22.32
CA LEU A 127 -16.61 11.65 21.14
C LEU A 127 -16.85 12.42 19.84
N THR A 128 -17.89 13.26 19.79
CA THR A 128 -18.21 14.09 18.63
C THR A 128 -17.06 15.03 18.26
N MET A 129 -16.42 15.64 19.27
CA MET A 129 -15.25 16.49 19.06
C MET A 129 -14.07 15.68 18.52
N LEU A 130 -13.82 14.48 19.07
CA LEU A 130 -12.71 13.63 18.64
C LEU A 130 -12.88 13.14 17.20
N LEU A 131 -14.10 12.73 16.82
CA LEU A 131 -14.46 12.36 15.45
C LEU A 131 -14.33 13.54 14.49
N ALA A 132 -14.75 14.74 14.91
CA ALA A 132 -14.59 15.96 14.11
C ALA A 132 -13.11 16.29 13.89
N VAL A 133 -12.28 16.26 14.94
CA VAL A 133 -10.83 16.49 14.86
C VAL A 133 -10.17 15.49 13.93
N TYR A 134 -10.45 14.20 14.08
CA TYR A 134 -9.92 13.16 13.19
C TYR A 134 -10.28 13.45 11.73
N SER A 135 -11.56 13.73 11.46
CA SER A 135 -12.07 13.96 10.11
C SER A 135 -11.48 15.21 9.47
N SER A 136 -11.43 16.32 10.20
CA SER A 136 -10.84 17.59 9.74
C SER A 136 -9.34 17.44 9.47
N CYS A 137 -8.58 16.84 10.39
CA CYS A 137 -7.15 16.61 10.18
C CYS A 137 -6.89 15.64 9.03
N SER A 138 -7.71 14.60 8.87
CA SER A 138 -7.64 13.68 7.73
C SER A 138 -7.89 14.40 6.40
N PHE A 139 -8.87 15.29 6.35
CA PHE A 139 -9.09 16.15 5.18
C PHE A 139 -7.84 16.99 4.85
N PHE A 140 -7.25 17.68 5.82
CA PHE A 140 -6.02 18.44 5.60
C PHE A 140 -4.84 17.55 5.20
N GLY A 141 -4.73 16.35 5.77
CA GLY A 141 -3.71 15.37 5.38
C GLY A 141 -3.82 14.99 3.91
N ARG A 142 -5.05 14.73 3.44
CA ARG A 142 -5.32 14.46 2.02
C ARG A 142 -5.00 15.65 1.11
N LEU A 143 -5.25 16.87 1.57
CA LEU A 143 -4.88 18.08 0.82
C LEU A 143 -3.35 18.25 0.73
N LEU A 144 -2.64 18.00 1.84
CA LEU A 144 -1.18 18.08 1.91
C LEU A 144 -0.49 17.06 1.00
N SER A 145 -1.14 15.94 0.65
CA SER A 145 -0.56 14.94 -0.27
C SER A 145 -0.38 15.45 -1.70
N ALA A 146 -0.98 16.60 -2.06
CA ALA A 146 -0.77 17.27 -3.34
C ALA A 146 0.45 18.22 -3.33
N LEU A 147 0.98 18.61 -2.16
CA LEU A 147 2.16 19.47 -2.06
C LEU A 147 3.40 18.98 -2.83
N PRO A 148 3.71 17.67 -2.88
CA PRO A 148 4.86 17.17 -3.65
C PRO A 148 4.80 17.60 -5.12
N ASP A 149 3.61 17.69 -5.71
CA ASP A 149 3.43 18.05 -7.11
C ASP A 149 3.65 19.55 -7.35
N PHE A 150 3.24 20.41 -6.40
CA PHE A 150 3.50 21.85 -6.45
C PHE A 150 4.96 22.20 -6.21
N LEU A 151 5.62 21.50 -5.27
CA LEU A 151 6.99 21.76 -4.86
C LEU A 151 8.03 21.06 -5.74
N ARG A 152 7.62 20.17 -6.66
CA ARG A 152 8.50 19.46 -7.59
C ARG A 152 9.42 20.38 -8.39
N ARG A 153 9.00 21.63 -8.64
CA ARG A 153 9.79 22.67 -9.33
C ARG A 153 10.89 23.31 -8.48
N LYS A 154 10.82 23.22 -7.14
CA LYS A 154 11.76 23.85 -6.19
C LYS A 154 12.60 22.84 -5.41
N VAL A 155 12.05 21.66 -5.12
CA VAL A 155 12.72 20.60 -4.36
C VAL A 155 12.44 19.26 -5.03
N SER A 156 13.47 18.61 -5.55
CA SER A 156 13.37 17.24 -6.09
C SER A 156 13.39 16.25 -4.93
N PHE A 157 12.29 16.19 -4.18
CA PHE A 157 12.08 15.21 -3.13
C PHE A 157 11.22 14.06 -3.68
N ALA A 158 11.73 12.82 -3.61
CA ALA A 158 10.98 11.66 -4.06
C ALA A 158 9.64 11.56 -3.29
N ARG A 159 8.56 11.15 -3.97
CA ARG A 159 7.23 11.02 -3.36
C ARG A 159 7.24 10.02 -2.19
N THR A 160 8.13 9.03 -2.23
CA THR A 160 8.44 8.11 -1.12
C THR A 160 9.00 8.82 0.13
N GLY A 161 9.74 9.90 -0.04
CA GLY A 161 10.22 10.72 1.07
C GLY A 161 9.10 11.50 1.75
N TRP A 162 8.13 12.01 0.98
CA TRP A 162 6.94 12.65 1.54
C TRP A 162 6.05 11.67 2.31
N LEU A 163 5.95 10.43 1.82
CA LEU A 163 5.30 9.34 2.54
C LEU A 163 5.98 9.05 3.89
N ALA A 164 7.32 8.98 3.91
CA ALA A 164 8.08 8.79 5.15
C ALA A 164 7.88 9.96 6.13
N ALA A 165 7.92 11.20 5.64
CA ALA A 165 7.68 12.39 6.45
C ALA A 165 6.26 12.40 7.06
N ALA A 166 5.25 11.99 6.29
CA ALA A 166 3.88 11.90 6.76
C ALA A 166 3.65 10.78 7.79
N LEU A 167 4.50 9.77 7.83
CA LEU A 167 4.45 8.68 8.82
C LEU A 167 5.04 9.06 10.18
N VAL A 168 5.95 10.04 10.26
CA VAL A 168 6.63 10.48 11.50
C VAL A 168 5.67 10.84 12.66
N PRO A 169 4.58 11.61 12.44
CA PRO A 169 3.68 12.03 13.53
C PRO A 169 2.95 10.87 14.20
N MET A 170 2.79 9.75 13.49
CA MET A 170 1.92 8.65 13.90
C MET A 170 2.46 7.83 15.09
N PRO A 171 3.70 7.31 15.07
CA PRO A 171 4.28 6.66 16.26
C PRO A 171 4.43 7.66 17.42
N MET A 172 4.73 8.94 17.14
CA MET A 172 4.80 9.97 18.17
C MET A 172 3.44 10.12 18.89
N ALA A 173 2.34 10.18 18.14
CA ALA A 173 0.99 10.27 18.69
C ALA A 173 0.64 9.07 19.59
N PHE A 174 0.91 7.85 19.11
CA PHE A 174 0.63 6.64 19.88
C PHE A 174 1.47 6.51 21.15
N PHE A 175 2.77 6.81 21.08
CA PHE A 175 3.62 6.80 22.29
C PHE A 175 3.25 7.92 23.27
N LEU A 176 2.82 9.08 22.77
CA LEU A 176 2.35 10.17 23.62
C LEU A 176 1.07 9.77 24.37
N MET A 177 0.08 9.20 23.68
CA MET A 177 -1.16 8.70 24.30
C MET A 177 -0.92 7.51 25.23
N TRP A 178 0.10 6.70 24.97
CA TRP A 178 0.51 5.63 25.89
C TRP A 178 1.04 6.18 27.22
N LYS A 179 1.77 7.30 27.19
CA LYS A 179 2.39 7.90 28.38
C LYS A 179 1.46 8.85 29.13
N LEU A 180 0.80 9.74 28.39
CA LEU A 180 -0.02 10.82 28.94
C LEU A 180 -1.49 10.45 28.74
N HIS A 181 -2.12 9.95 29.80
CA HIS A 181 -3.51 9.51 29.82
C HIS A 181 -4.50 10.69 29.96
N ASP A 182 -4.24 11.79 29.26
CA ASP A 182 -4.99 13.04 29.36
C ASP A 182 -5.79 13.36 28.09
N VAL A 183 -6.87 14.11 28.24
CA VAL A 183 -7.79 14.52 27.16
C VAL A 183 -7.07 15.34 26.09
N ASN A 184 -6.25 16.31 26.52
CA ASN A 184 -5.51 17.15 25.58
C ASN A 184 -4.55 16.32 24.72
N THR A 185 -3.96 15.29 25.32
CA THR A 185 -3.11 14.33 24.61
C THR A 185 -3.92 13.49 23.63
N LEU A 186 -5.11 13.01 24.03
CA LEU A 186 -5.98 12.23 23.15
C LEU A 186 -6.44 13.04 21.93
N VAL A 187 -6.78 14.32 22.12
CA VAL A 187 -7.15 15.25 21.04
C VAL A 187 -5.96 15.50 20.11
N ALA A 188 -4.79 15.84 20.67
CA ALA A 188 -3.58 16.06 19.89
C ALA A 188 -3.15 14.79 19.11
N GLY A 189 -3.17 13.63 19.77
CA GLY A 189 -2.87 12.34 19.15
C GLY A 189 -3.84 12.01 18.01
N THR A 190 -5.13 12.25 18.22
CA THR A 190 -6.17 12.09 17.18
C THR A 190 -5.92 13.00 15.97
N ALA A 191 -5.55 14.26 16.21
CA ALA A 191 -5.23 15.21 15.15
C ALA A 191 -4.02 14.73 14.32
N LEU A 192 -2.94 14.32 14.99
CA LEU A 192 -1.73 13.81 14.34
C LEU A 192 -2.00 12.52 13.55
N ILE A 193 -2.73 11.56 14.13
CA ILE A 193 -3.12 10.31 13.46
C ILE A 193 -4.01 10.60 12.25
N GLY A 194 -4.99 11.48 12.39
CA GLY A 194 -5.87 11.89 11.29
C GLY A 194 -5.08 12.52 10.15
N LEU A 195 -4.18 13.47 10.46
CA LEU A 195 -3.32 14.13 9.48
C LEU A 195 -2.44 13.12 8.72
N SER A 196 -1.75 12.24 9.44
CA SER A 196 -0.89 11.20 8.86
C SER A 196 -1.69 10.20 8.02
N SER A 197 -2.78 9.65 8.56
CA SER A 197 -3.58 8.64 7.84
C SER A 197 -4.21 9.24 6.59
N GLY A 198 -4.76 10.46 6.68
CA GLY A 198 -5.32 11.19 5.54
C GLY A 198 -4.30 11.38 4.42
N PHE A 199 -3.09 11.82 4.76
CA PHE A 199 -2.00 11.95 3.79
C PHE A 199 -1.67 10.61 3.12
N ILE A 200 -1.47 9.55 3.90
CA ILE A 200 -1.09 8.24 3.37
C ILE A 200 -2.18 7.69 2.44
N PHE A 201 -3.46 7.84 2.81
CA PHE A 201 -4.58 7.40 1.98
C PHE A 201 -4.60 8.08 0.61
N ALA A 202 -4.44 9.40 0.56
CA ALA A 202 -4.44 10.13 -0.71
C ALA A 202 -3.13 9.94 -1.50
N ALA A 203 -1.98 9.92 -0.82
CA ALA A 203 -0.69 9.68 -1.45
C ALA A 203 -0.61 8.28 -2.09
N ALA A 204 -1.34 7.30 -1.56
CA ALA A 204 -1.22 5.92 -2.01
C ALA A 204 -1.53 5.72 -3.50
N VAL A 205 -2.55 6.38 -4.04
CA VAL A 205 -2.91 6.28 -5.46
C VAL A 205 -1.76 6.82 -6.34
N SER A 206 -1.22 7.98 -5.97
CA SER A 206 -0.14 8.65 -6.70
C SER A 206 1.19 7.91 -6.58
N VAL A 207 1.53 7.38 -5.40
CA VAL A 207 2.74 6.58 -5.19
C VAL A 207 2.65 5.26 -5.97
N THR A 208 1.49 4.59 -5.94
CA THR A 208 1.29 3.35 -6.71
C THR A 208 1.46 3.58 -8.22
N SER A 209 0.90 4.67 -8.76
CA SER A 209 1.04 4.98 -10.19
C SER A 209 2.46 5.37 -10.60
N GLU A 210 3.20 6.02 -9.71
CA GLU A 210 4.58 6.43 -9.95
C GLU A 210 5.57 5.26 -9.85
N LEU A 211 5.39 4.35 -8.88
CA LEU A 211 6.28 3.20 -8.70
C LEU A 211 6.05 2.09 -9.74
N PHE A 212 4.80 1.88 -10.17
CA PHE A 212 4.42 0.70 -10.96
C PHE A 212 3.83 1.02 -12.34
N GLY A 213 3.78 2.30 -12.70
CA GLY A 213 3.30 2.76 -14.00
C GLY A 213 1.77 2.85 -14.13
N PRO A 214 1.29 3.56 -15.17
CA PRO A 214 -0.13 3.86 -15.35
C PRO A 214 -0.98 2.70 -15.87
N ASN A 215 -0.37 1.74 -16.59
CA ASN A 215 -1.08 0.72 -17.37
C ASN A 215 -1.82 -0.33 -16.50
N SER A 216 -1.58 -0.37 -15.19
CA SER A 216 -2.25 -1.31 -14.27
C SER A 216 -2.50 -0.70 -12.87
N ILE A 217 -2.71 0.62 -12.78
CA ILE A 217 -2.92 1.29 -11.48
C ILE A 217 -4.07 0.64 -10.70
N GLY A 218 -5.20 0.36 -11.36
CA GLY A 218 -6.38 -0.19 -10.71
C GLY A 218 -6.10 -1.53 -10.02
N MET A 219 -5.42 -2.45 -10.72
CA MET A 219 -5.04 -3.75 -10.15
C MET A 219 -4.02 -3.60 -9.03
N ASN A 220 -2.95 -2.83 -9.24
CA ASN A 220 -1.88 -2.65 -8.26
C ASN A 220 -2.38 -1.96 -6.98
N HIS A 221 -3.28 -0.98 -7.14
CA HIS A 221 -3.89 -0.29 -6.03
C HIS A 221 -4.91 -1.17 -5.29
N ASN A 222 -5.68 -2.00 -6.00
CA ASN A 222 -6.58 -2.97 -5.36
C ASN A 222 -5.79 -3.99 -4.52
N ILE A 223 -4.65 -4.49 -5.02
CA ILE A 223 -3.76 -5.36 -4.24
C ILE A 223 -3.28 -4.61 -2.99
N LEU A 224 -2.87 -3.34 -3.10
CA LEU A 224 -2.46 -2.55 -1.94
C LEU A 224 -3.61 -2.37 -0.92
N ILE A 225 -4.83 -2.08 -1.37
CA ILE A 225 -6.01 -1.87 -0.52
C ILE A 225 -6.39 -3.13 0.26
N THR A 226 -5.99 -4.33 -0.18
CA THR A 226 -6.20 -5.57 0.63
C THR A 226 -5.61 -5.49 2.04
N ASN A 227 -4.67 -4.57 2.27
CA ASN A 227 -4.18 -4.23 3.60
C ASN A 227 -5.30 -3.80 4.55
N ILE A 228 -6.34 -3.12 4.08
CA ILE A 228 -7.41 -2.59 4.93
C ILE A 228 -8.17 -3.72 5.64
N PRO A 229 -8.76 -4.72 4.95
CA PRO A 229 -9.43 -5.82 5.64
C PRO A 229 -8.44 -6.65 6.49
N LEU A 230 -7.23 -6.90 5.99
CA LEU A 230 -6.22 -7.65 6.74
C LEU A 230 -5.83 -6.95 8.05
N GLY A 231 -5.58 -5.64 7.98
CA GLY A 231 -5.18 -4.82 9.12
C GLY A 231 -6.34 -4.57 10.08
N SER A 232 -7.56 -4.38 9.55
CA SER A 232 -8.76 -4.24 10.37
C SER A 232 -9.03 -5.50 11.20
N LEU A 233 -8.82 -6.68 10.62
CA LEU A 233 -8.90 -7.93 11.36
C LEU A 233 -7.76 -8.03 12.39
N LEU A 234 -6.50 -7.90 11.98
CA LEU A 234 -5.37 -8.10 12.89
C LEU A 234 -5.31 -7.08 14.02
N TYR A 235 -5.32 -5.79 13.69
CA TYR A 235 -5.20 -4.72 14.68
C TYR A 235 -6.48 -4.50 15.48
N GLY A 236 -7.65 -4.75 14.86
CA GLY A 236 -8.93 -4.72 15.55
C GLY A 236 -9.03 -5.85 16.57
N GLN A 237 -8.59 -7.06 16.23
CA GLN A 237 -8.55 -8.18 17.18
C GLN A 237 -7.56 -7.93 18.31
N ILE A 238 -6.38 -7.37 18.03
CA ILE A 238 -5.43 -6.97 19.09
C ILE A 238 -6.09 -5.98 20.06
N ALA A 239 -6.78 -4.96 19.55
CA ALA A 239 -7.47 -3.99 20.39
C ALA A 239 -8.59 -4.62 21.23
N ALA A 240 -9.41 -5.49 20.61
CA ALA A 240 -10.48 -6.20 21.30
C ALA A 240 -9.94 -7.12 22.41
N LEU A 241 -8.90 -7.90 22.12
CA LEU A 241 -8.29 -8.80 23.11
C LEU A 241 -7.73 -8.03 24.31
N VAL A 242 -7.06 -6.90 24.08
CA VAL A 242 -6.54 -6.05 25.17
C VAL A 242 -7.69 -5.44 25.98
N TYR A 243 -8.73 -4.96 25.30
CA TYR A 243 -9.91 -4.37 25.95
C TYR A 243 -10.63 -5.40 26.82
N ASP A 244 -10.89 -6.59 26.26
CA ASP A 244 -11.59 -7.68 26.96
C ASP A 244 -10.77 -8.25 28.12
N ALA A 245 -9.44 -8.32 27.99
CA ALA A 245 -8.57 -8.78 29.05
C ALA A 245 -8.53 -7.85 30.27
N ASN A 246 -8.83 -6.56 30.08
CA ASN A 246 -8.85 -5.56 31.15
C ASN A 246 -10.29 -5.18 31.58
N GLY A 247 -11.30 -5.68 30.86
CA GLY A 247 -12.71 -5.37 31.10
C GLY A 247 -13.35 -6.24 32.18
N LEU A 248 -14.39 -5.70 32.82
CA LEU A 248 -15.25 -6.48 33.70
C LEU A 248 -16.32 -7.17 32.85
N LYS A 249 -16.40 -8.49 32.96
CA LYS A 249 -17.46 -9.27 32.31
C LYS A 249 -18.75 -9.10 33.12
N MET A 250 -19.73 -8.44 32.54
CA MET A 250 -21.07 -8.32 33.12
C MET A 250 -22.04 -9.19 32.34
N SER A 251 -22.60 -10.20 33.00
CA SER A 251 -23.69 -11.01 32.45
C SER A 251 -25.02 -10.29 32.69
N VAL A 252 -25.64 -9.79 31.63
CA VAL A 252 -27.02 -9.31 31.70
C VAL A 252 -27.93 -10.48 31.35
N ILE A 253 -28.77 -10.88 32.29
CA ILE A 253 -29.82 -11.85 32.03
C ILE A 253 -30.96 -11.08 31.36
N ASP A 254 -31.18 -11.30 30.06
CA ASP A 254 -32.36 -10.76 29.41
C ASP A 254 -33.58 -11.58 29.85
N ASN A 255 -34.38 -10.98 30.73
CA ASN A 255 -35.61 -11.57 31.29
C ASN A 255 -36.68 -11.86 30.22
N ARG A 256 -36.51 -11.42 28.96
CA ARG A 256 -37.49 -11.64 27.88
C ARG A 256 -37.27 -12.92 27.07
N ASN A 257 -36.05 -13.42 26.98
CA ASN A 257 -35.67 -14.53 26.10
C ASN A 257 -34.69 -15.50 26.76
N GLY A 258 -34.34 -15.29 28.04
CA GLY A 258 -33.50 -16.20 28.83
C GLY A 258 -32.04 -16.27 28.36
N MET A 259 -31.65 -15.38 27.44
CA MET A 259 -30.29 -15.30 26.93
C MET A 259 -29.44 -14.47 27.88
N VAL A 260 -28.27 -15.00 28.25
CA VAL A 260 -27.27 -14.24 29.00
C VAL A 260 -26.41 -13.51 27.99
N ASP A 261 -26.61 -12.20 27.88
CA ASP A 261 -25.73 -11.36 27.06
C ASP A 261 -24.55 -10.91 27.94
N THR A 262 -23.35 -11.37 27.59
CA THR A 262 -22.14 -10.99 28.31
C THR A 262 -21.58 -9.72 27.69
N MET A 263 -21.90 -8.57 28.27
CA MET A 263 -21.29 -7.31 27.88
C MET A 263 -19.97 -7.12 28.64
N VAL A 264 -18.89 -6.85 27.90
CA VAL A 264 -17.60 -6.50 28.47
C VAL A 264 -17.43 -5.00 28.36
N VAL A 265 -17.36 -4.32 29.50
CA VAL A 265 -17.09 -2.89 29.56
C VAL A 265 -15.78 -2.69 30.30
N CYS A 266 -14.81 -2.07 29.64
CA CYS A 266 -13.52 -1.74 30.22
C CYS A 266 -13.43 -0.24 30.46
N MET A 267 -13.20 0.13 31.72
CA MET A 267 -13.06 1.52 32.14
C MET A 267 -11.67 1.78 32.70
N GLY A 268 -11.12 2.92 32.30
CA GLY A 268 -9.82 3.41 32.74
C GLY A 268 -8.72 3.32 31.66
N PRO A 269 -7.56 3.93 31.94
CA PRO A 269 -6.47 4.06 30.97
C PRO A 269 -5.87 2.73 30.52
N LYS A 270 -5.98 1.67 31.35
CA LYS A 270 -5.40 0.35 31.07
C LYS A 270 -6.06 -0.36 29.88
N CYS A 271 -7.31 -0.02 29.55
CA CYS A 271 -8.08 -0.63 28.46
C CYS A 271 -7.45 -0.43 27.07
N TYR A 272 -6.79 0.71 26.86
CA TYR A 272 -6.14 1.03 25.58
C TYR A 272 -4.65 1.39 25.72
N SER A 273 -4.10 1.53 26.92
CA SER A 273 -2.67 1.83 27.13
C SER A 273 -1.76 0.85 26.37
N THR A 274 -1.98 -0.45 26.53
CA THR A 274 -1.21 -1.48 25.84
C THR A 274 -1.45 -1.45 24.33
N THR A 275 -2.70 -1.21 23.90
CA THR A 275 -3.06 -1.07 22.49
C THR A 275 -2.30 0.10 21.84
N PHE A 276 -2.22 1.25 22.50
CA PHE A 276 -1.46 2.40 22.01
C PHE A 276 0.03 2.11 21.93
N PHE A 277 0.61 1.40 22.89
CA PHE A 277 2.00 0.99 22.81
C PHE A 277 2.24 0.07 21.59
N VAL A 278 1.41 -0.96 21.41
CA VAL A 278 1.54 -1.91 20.29
C VAL A 278 1.34 -1.22 18.94
N TRP A 279 0.31 -0.37 18.80
CA TRP A 279 0.10 0.44 17.59
C TRP A 279 1.24 1.43 17.34
N GLY A 280 1.85 1.99 18.38
CA GLY A 280 3.06 2.80 18.29
C GLY A 280 4.25 2.01 17.72
N CYS A 281 4.48 0.79 18.20
CA CYS A 281 5.52 -0.09 17.66
C CYS A 281 5.26 -0.46 16.19
N ILE A 282 4.02 -0.80 15.83
CA ILE A 282 3.64 -1.14 14.46
C ILE A 282 3.87 0.05 13.52
N THR A 283 3.41 1.24 13.91
CA THR A 283 3.59 2.46 13.09
C THR A 283 5.04 2.89 13.00
N PHE A 284 5.85 2.64 14.04
CA PHE A 284 7.30 2.82 13.98
C PHE A 284 7.96 1.86 12.97
N LEU A 285 7.56 0.59 12.91
CA LEU A 285 8.01 -0.35 11.87
C LEU A 285 7.62 0.15 10.47
N GLY A 286 6.42 0.70 10.32
CA GLY A 286 5.97 1.34 9.08
C GLY A 286 6.86 2.51 8.67
N LEU A 287 7.25 3.36 9.63
CA LEU A 287 8.17 4.47 9.40
C LEU A 287 9.55 3.98 8.96
N VAL A 288 10.11 2.96 9.62
CA VAL A 288 11.40 2.36 9.24
C VAL A 288 11.33 1.79 7.82
N SER A 289 10.28 1.04 7.48
CA SER A 289 10.06 0.51 6.14
C SER A 289 9.99 1.62 5.08
N SER A 290 9.29 2.71 5.40
CA SER A 290 9.17 3.87 4.51
C SER A 290 10.50 4.61 4.32
N ILE A 291 11.31 4.73 5.37
CA ILE A 291 12.66 5.30 5.27
C ILE A 291 13.56 4.43 4.41
N ILE A 292 13.53 3.10 4.57
CA ILE A 292 14.29 2.17 3.73
C ILE A 292 13.87 2.30 2.26
N LEU A 293 12.56 2.37 1.99
CA LEU A 293 12.03 2.61 0.64
C LEU A 293 12.53 3.95 0.08
N PHE A 294 12.51 5.02 0.87
CA PHE A 294 13.02 6.32 0.48
C PHE A 294 14.52 6.27 0.15
N LEU A 295 15.34 5.59 0.95
CA LEU A 295 16.77 5.45 0.69
C LEU A 295 17.04 4.67 -0.60
N ARG A 296 16.36 3.54 -0.82
CA ARG A 296 16.48 2.73 -2.05
C ARG A 296 16.07 3.49 -3.30
N THR A 297 14.94 4.19 -3.22
CA THR A 297 14.47 5.03 -4.35
C THR A 297 15.40 6.20 -4.60
N ARG A 298 15.90 6.88 -3.56
CA ARG A 298 16.87 7.98 -3.69
C ARG A 298 18.18 7.52 -4.35
N THR A 299 18.71 6.36 -3.99
CA THR A 299 19.92 5.81 -4.65
C THR A 299 19.69 5.58 -6.14
N ALA A 300 18.50 5.08 -6.52
CA ALA A 300 18.15 4.90 -7.92
C ALA A 300 18.07 6.25 -8.69
N TYR A 301 17.47 7.29 -8.10
CA TYR A 301 17.45 8.63 -8.71
C TYR A 301 18.83 9.28 -8.81
N SER A 302 19.68 9.11 -7.78
CA SER A 302 21.05 9.67 -7.80
C SER A 302 21.93 8.98 -8.84
N ALA A 303 21.79 7.66 -9.01
CA ALA A 303 22.48 6.91 -10.07
C ALA A 303 22.01 7.36 -11.47
N ALA A 304 20.70 7.58 -11.65
CA ALA A 304 20.14 8.09 -12.89
C ALA A 304 20.60 9.53 -13.22
N GLY A 305 20.69 10.41 -12.22
CA GLY A 305 21.21 11.77 -12.38
C GLY A 305 22.70 11.80 -12.74
N GLY A 306 23.52 10.93 -12.13
CA GLY A 306 24.92 10.74 -12.50
C GLY A 306 25.09 10.23 -13.93
N GLN A 307 24.28 9.25 -14.34
CA GLN A 307 24.31 8.69 -15.69
C GLN A 307 23.85 9.70 -16.76
N GLN A 308 22.89 10.58 -16.45
CA GLN A 308 22.49 11.69 -17.33
C GLN A 308 23.62 12.71 -17.53
N VAL A 309 24.38 13.04 -16.47
CA VAL A 309 25.53 13.95 -16.58
C VAL A 309 26.65 13.30 -17.40
N VAL A 310 26.95 12.02 -17.17
CA VAL A 310 27.95 11.27 -17.95
C VAL A 310 27.53 11.16 -19.42
N ASN A 311 26.27 10.84 -19.71
CA ASN A 311 25.75 10.76 -21.08
C ASN A 311 25.73 12.13 -21.77
N THR A 312 25.44 13.21 -21.04
CA THR A 312 25.49 14.58 -21.57
C THR A 312 26.92 14.99 -21.87
N LEU A 313 27.88 14.69 -20.98
CA LEU A 313 29.30 14.93 -21.20
C LEU A 313 29.88 14.08 -22.33
N ALA A 314 29.44 12.83 -22.48
CA ALA A 314 29.83 11.97 -23.60
C ALA A 314 29.29 12.51 -24.94
N LYS A 315 28.05 13.01 -24.97
CA LYS A 315 27.46 13.66 -26.15
C LYS A 315 28.20 14.96 -26.52
N PHE A 316 28.55 15.78 -25.53
CA PHE A 316 29.38 16.98 -25.73
C PHE A 316 30.80 16.67 -26.19
N ARG A 317 31.35 15.50 -25.84
CA ARG A 317 32.69 15.07 -26.27
C ARG A 317 32.68 14.53 -27.72
N LEU A 318 31.59 13.90 -28.14
CA LEU A 318 31.39 13.41 -29.52
C LEU A 318 31.12 14.54 -30.52
N ASP A 319 30.42 15.61 -30.13
CA ASP A 319 30.21 16.81 -30.97
C ASP A 319 31.48 17.69 -31.13
N ARG A 320 32.58 17.33 -30.47
CA ARG A 320 33.83 18.12 -30.44
C ARG A 320 35.02 17.46 -31.14
N THR A 321 34.83 16.28 -31.72
CA THR A 321 35.83 15.64 -32.60
C THR A 321 35.59 16.09 -34.04
N PRO A 322 36.55 16.77 -34.69
CA PRO A 322 36.42 17.32 -36.05
C PRO A 322 36.37 16.25 -37.14
#